data_AF-A0A850NSF7-F1
#
_entry.id   AF-A0A850NSF7-F1
#
_cell.length_a   1.000
_cell.length_b   1.000
_cell.length_c   1.000
_cell.angle_alpha   90.00
_cell.angle_beta   90.00
_cell.angle_gamma   90.00
#
_symmetry.space_group_name_H-M   'P 1'
#
loop_
_entity.id
_entity.type
_entity.pdbx_description
1 polymer ?
#
loop_
_entity_poly.entity_id
_entity_poly.type
_entity_poly.pdbx_seq_one_letter_code
_entity_poly.pdbx_strand_id
1 'polypeptide(L)' 'KRLWTALAQATGARGNSTSLVGTPDQVADALLDYWRLGIDTFLIRGFDPIEDAHAYGRDLLPRVRALVAAETGRSAKAA' A
#
# COMPACT_ATOMS: atom_id res chain seq x y z
N LYS A 1 3.81 -8.32 4.68
CA LYS A 1 3.77 -9.41 3.66
C LYS A 1 3.82 -8.73 2.28
N ARG A 2 4.48 -9.27 1.24
CA ARG A 2 4.63 -8.67 -0.11
C ARG A 2 5.70 -7.59 -0.33
N LEU A 3 6.58 -7.37 0.64
CA LEU A 3 7.75 -6.52 0.42
C LEU A 3 8.72 -7.21 -0.55
N TRP A 4 8.92 -6.61 -1.71
CA TRP A 4 9.85 -7.04 -2.74
C TRP A 4 11.11 -6.17 -2.69
N THR A 5 12.27 -6.80 -2.66
CA THR A 5 13.57 -6.15 -2.38
C THR A 5 14.64 -6.45 -3.41
N ALA A 6 14.33 -7.10 -4.53
CA ALA A 6 15.36 -7.50 -5.49
C ALA A 6 16.03 -6.29 -6.16
N LEU A 7 15.30 -5.20 -6.40
CA LEU A 7 15.89 -3.96 -6.88
C LEU A 7 16.81 -3.33 -5.83
N ALA A 8 16.44 -3.35 -4.55
CA ALA A 8 17.33 -2.90 -3.46
C ALA A 8 18.62 -3.69 -3.40
N GLN A 9 18.57 -5.00 -3.62
CA GLN A 9 19.79 -5.80 -3.73
C GLN A 9 20.65 -5.39 -4.93
N ALA A 10 20.03 -5.16 -6.09
CA ALA A 10 20.74 -4.77 -7.31
C ALA A 10 21.34 -3.35 -7.26
N THR A 11 20.72 -2.41 -6.54
CA THR A 11 21.13 -1.00 -6.50
C THR A 11 21.92 -0.62 -5.24
N GLY A 12 22.17 -1.57 -4.33
CA GLY A 12 22.78 -1.28 -3.02
C GLY A 12 21.86 -0.44 -2.13
N ALA A 13 20.56 -0.71 -2.19
CA ALA A 13 19.48 -0.04 -1.44
C ALA A 13 19.40 1.48 -1.65
N ARG A 14 19.95 2.00 -2.74
CA ARG A 14 19.83 3.42 -3.08
C ARG A 14 18.42 3.76 -3.57
N GLY A 15 17.87 4.86 -3.07
CA GLY A 15 16.56 5.38 -3.47
C GLY A 15 15.39 4.49 -3.07
N ASN A 16 14.28 4.61 -3.80
CA ASN A 16 13.03 3.85 -3.56
C ASN A 16 13.12 2.45 -4.17
N SER A 17 14.00 1.63 -3.61
CA SER A 17 14.40 0.35 -4.20
C SER A 17 13.62 -0.87 -3.67
N THR A 18 12.60 -0.63 -2.86
CA THR A 18 11.66 -1.66 -2.38
C THR A 18 10.24 -1.32 -2.84
N SER A 19 9.42 -2.35 -3.01
CA SER A 19 8.03 -2.19 -3.47
C SER A 19 7.11 -3.24 -2.85
N LEU A 20 5.82 -2.92 -2.75
CA LEU A 20 4.77 -3.91 -2.46
C LEU A 20 4.25 -4.45 -3.79
N VAL A 21 4.41 -5.76 -4.03
CA VAL A 21 4.08 -6.38 -5.32
C VAL A 21 2.98 -7.43 -5.17
N GLY A 22 1.94 -7.32 -5.97
CA GLY A 22 0.79 -8.22 -5.98
C GLY A 22 -0.41 -7.63 -6.73
N THR A 23 -1.56 -8.29 -6.60
CA THR A 23 -2.84 -7.72 -7.04
C THR A 23 -3.25 -6.51 -6.18
N PRO A 24 -4.18 -5.65 -6.63
CA PRO A 24 -4.64 -4.51 -5.83
C PRO A 24 -5.15 -4.88 -4.43
N ASP A 25 -5.86 -6.00 -4.30
CA ASP A 25 -6.30 -6.53 -3.00
C ASP A 25 -5.12 -6.88 -2.09
N GLN A 26 -4.12 -7.57 -2.64
CA GLN A 26 -2.96 -8.03 -1.88
C GLN A 26 -2.08 -6.85 -1.43
N VAL A 27 -1.99 -5.80 -2.25
CA VAL A 27 -1.28 -4.57 -1.89
C VAL A 27 -2.10 -3.77 -0.87
N ALA A 28 -3.43 -3.71 -0.99
CA ALA A 28 -4.29 -3.05 -0.02
C ALA A 28 -4.19 -3.68 1.37
N ASP A 29 -4.17 -5.02 1.46
CA ASP A 29 -3.95 -5.74 2.71
C ASP A 29 -2.59 -5.40 3.34
N ALA A 30 -1.54 -5.31 2.53
CA ALA A 30 -0.21 -4.93 3.02
C ALA A 30 -0.16 -3.48 3.52
N LEU A 31 -0.86 -2.54 2.85
CA LEU A 31 -0.99 -1.17 3.31
C LEU A 31 -1.79 -1.07 4.62
N LEU A 32 -2.83 -1.89 4.78
CA LEU A 32 -3.58 -1.98 6.04
C LEU A 32 -2.69 -2.46 7.19
N ASP A 33 -1.78 -3.41 6.95
CA ASP A 33 -0.81 -3.83 7.97
C ASP A 33 0.09 -2.67 8.42
N TYR A 34 0.56 -1.81 7.50
CA TYR A 34 1.31 -0.60 7.88
C TYR A 34 0.42 0.41 8.64
N TRP A 35 -0.84 0.56 8.23
CA TRP A 35 -1.80 1.42 8.92
C TRP A 35 -2.05 0.97 10.37
N ARG A 36 -2.16 -0.33 10.61
CA ARG A 36 -2.27 -0.90 11.97
C ARG A 36 -1.05 -0.63 12.84
N LEU A 37 0.12 -0.39 12.24
CA LEU A 37 1.33 0.04 12.95
C LEU A 37 1.35 1.55 13.23
N GLY A 38 0.29 2.28 12.86
CA GLY A 38 0.16 3.73 13.06
C GLY A 38 0.62 4.59 11.89
N ILE A 39 0.91 4.01 10.72
CA ILE A 39 1.31 4.77 9.52
C ILE A 39 0.06 5.15 8.73
N ASP A 40 -0.27 6.44 8.71
CA ASP A 40 -1.48 6.96 8.04
C ASP A 40 -1.21 7.61 6.67
N THR A 41 0.05 7.93 6.38
CA THR A 41 0.46 8.70 5.21
C THR A 41 1.40 7.88 4.35
N PHE A 42 1.03 7.69 3.08
CA PHE A 42 1.78 6.88 2.12
C PHE A 42 2.19 7.71 0.91
N LEU A 43 3.48 7.70 0.59
CA LEU A 43 4.00 8.20 -0.68
C LEU A 43 4.18 7.02 -1.64
N ILE A 44 3.30 6.92 -2.63
CA ILE A 44 3.31 5.85 -3.64
C ILE A 44 3.83 6.41 -4.97
N ARG A 45 4.69 5.64 -5.64
CA ARG A 45 5.23 5.95 -6.97
C ARG A 45 5.37 4.65 -7.74
N GLY A 46 5.12 4.68 -9.05
CA GLY A 46 5.50 3.59 -9.95
C GLY A 46 6.47 4.05 -11.04
N PHE A 47 6.62 3.25 -12.09
CA PHE A 47 7.56 3.50 -13.18
C PHE A 47 6.97 4.37 -14.30
N ASP A 48 5.65 4.35 -14.48
CA ASP A 48 4.91 5.19 -15.42
C ASP A 48 3.94 6.10 -14.63
N PRO A 49 4.38 7.31 -14.24
CA PRO A 49 3.65 8.08 -13.23
C PRO A 49 2.20 8.40 -13.55
N ILE A 50 1.85 8.60 -14.83
CA ILE A 50 0.49 8.99 -15.22
C ILE A 50 -0.42 7.77 -15.18
N GLU A 51 -0.04 6.69 -15.87
CA GLU A 51 -0.83 5.46 -15.91
C GLU A 51 -0.92 4.80 -14.53
N ASP A 52 0.17 4.82 -13.76
CA ASP A 52 0.21 4.30 -12.40
C ASP A 52 -0.73 5.10 -11.49
N ALA A 53 -0.76 6.43 -11.59
CA ALA A 53 -1.69 7.25 -10.81
C ALA A 53 -3.15 6.89 -11.11
N HIS A 54 -3.50 6.68 -12.38
CA HIS A 54 -4.83 6.21 -12.78
C HIS A 54 -5.14 4.82 -12.22
N ALA A 55 -4.20 3.87 -12.31
CA ALA A 55 -4.37 2.53 -11.76
C ALA A 55 -4.53 2.54 -10.23
N TYR A 56 -3.75 3.34 -9.50
CA TYR A 56 -3.89 3.48 -8.06
C TYR A 56 -5.25 4.06 -7.68
N GLY A 57 -5.68 5.11 -8.39
CA GLY A 57 -6.97 5.76 -8.17
C GLY A 57 -8.16 4.82 -8.40
N ARG A 58 -8.10 4.03 -9.48
CA ARG A 58 -9.17 3.12 -9.87
C ARG A 58 -9.21 1.85 -9.03
N ASP A 59 -8.06 1.21 -8.85
CA ASP A 59 -8.01 -0.18 -8.41
C ASP A 59 -7.54 -0.36 -6.95
N LEU A 60 -6.69 0.53 -6.43
CA LEU A 60 -6.04 0.36 -5.12
C LEU A 60 -6.66 1.23 -4.02
N LEU A 61 -6.76 2.54 -4.23
CA LEU A 61 -7.20 3.49 -3.21
C LEU A 61 -8.60 3.18 -2.64
N PRO A 62 -9.62 2.82 -3.45
CA PRO A 62 -10.93 2.46 -2.90
C PRO A 62 -10.88 1.27 -1.94
N ARG A 63 -10.04 0.26 -2.23
CA ARG A 63 -9.90 -0.96 -1.42
C ARG A 63 -9.26 -0.65 -0.07
N VAL A 64 -8.16 0.12 -0.07
CA VAL A 64 -7.50 0.57 1.16
C VAL A 64 -8.46 1.35 2.05
N ARG A 65 -9.21 2.30 1.47
CA ARG A 65 -10.18 3.11 2.21
C ARG A 65 -11.31 2.26 2.80
N ALA A 66 -11.82 1.29 2.05
CA ALA A 66 -12.85 0.37 2.52
C ALA A 66 -12.37 -0.48 3.70
N LEU A 67 -11.14 -1.00 3.63
CA LEU A 67 -10.53 -1.79 4.71
C LEU A 67 -10.34 -0.96 5.98
N VAL A 68 -9.79 0.25 5.87
CA VAL A 68 -9.62 1.16 7.02
C VAL A 68 -10.98 1.53 7.62
N ALA A 69 -11.96 1.88 6.81
CA ALA A 69 -13.31 2.21 7.29
C ALA A 69 -13.97 1.03 8.04
N ALA A 70 -13.81 -0.20 7.53
CA ALA A 70 -14.31 -1.39 8.19
C ALA A 70 -13.62 -1.67 9.54
N GLU A 71 -12.33 -1.33 9.70
CA GLU A 71 -11.62 -1.50 10.97
C GLU A 71 -12.02 -0.42 11.99
N THR A 72 -12.03 0.84 11.58
CA THR A 72 -12.46 1.96 12.44
C THR A 72 -13.91 1.79 12.89
N GLY A 73 -14.80 1.35 12.01
CA GLY A 73 -16.20 1.07 12.34
C GLY A 73 -16.38 -0.12 13.30
N ARG A 74 -15.46 -1.10 13.30
CA ARG A 74 -15.45 -2.20 14.29
C ARG A 74 -14.97 -1.71 15.65
N SER A 75 -13.91 -0.90 15.69
CA SER A 75 -13.38 -0.31 16.93
C SER A 75 -14.42 0.56 17.63
N ALA A 76 -15.19 1.35 16.87
CA ALA A 76 -16.27 2.18 17.41
C ALA A 76 -17.47 1.38 17.97
N LYS A 77 -17.69 0.15 17.51
CA LYS A 77 -18.76 -0.73 18.02
C LYS A 77 -18.37 -1.55 19.25
N ALA A 78 -17.07 -1.70 19.49
CA ALA A 78 -16.53 -2.49 20.59
C ALA A 78 -16.27 -1.66 21.87
N ALA A 79 -16.31 -0.33 21.76
CA ALA A 79 -16.24 0.63 22.85
C ALA A 79 -17.64 1.00 23.35
#